data_AF-A0A923G9V7-F1
#
_entry.id   AF-A0A923G9V7-F1
#
_cell.length_a   1.000
_cell.length_b   1.000
_cell.length_c   1.000
_cell.angle_alpha   90.00
_cell.angle_beta   90.00
_cell.angle_gamma   90.00
#
_symmetry.space_group_name_H-M   'P 1'
#
loop_
_entity.id
_entity.type
_entity.pdbx_description
1 polymer ?
#
loop_
_entity_poly.entity_id
_entity_poly.type
_entity_poly.pdbx_seq_one_letter_code
_entity_poly.pdbx_strand_id
1 'polypeptide(L)' 'MNIKIKLELASGQSMEGMPLELLRAGKVIGRAKVPAGGQVAFDAPSGAGQLAVRVDRSGVKA' A
#
# COMPACT_ATOMS: atom_id res chain seq x y z
N MET A 1 -3.59 3.29 15.02
CA MET A 1 -4.67 3.70 14.10
C MET A 1 -4.68 2.70 12.96
N ASN A 2 -5.84 2.16 12.58
CA ASN A 2 -5.91 1.19 11.50
C ASN A 2 -6.28 1.87 10.17
N ILE A 3 -5.48 1.63 9.14
CA ILE A 3 -5.72 2.13 7.78
C ILE A 3 -5.94 0.92 6.89
N LYS A 4 -7.10 0.84 6.25
CA LYS A 4 -7.43 -0.21 5.27
C LYS A 4 -7.53 0.39 3.87
N ILE A 5 -6.89 -0.25 2.91
CA ILE A 5 -6.85 0.20 1.53
C ILE A 5 -7.18 -0.99 0.64
N LYS A 6 -7.98 -0.76 -0.39
CA LYS A 6 -8.23 -1.71 -1.47
C LYS A 6 -7.47 -1.25 -2.70
N LEU A 7 -6.67 -2.14 -3.28
CA LEU A 7 -5.86 -1.85 -4.44
C LEU A 7 -6.26 -2.75 -5.60
N GLU A 8 -6.63 -2.14 -6.72
CA GLU A 8 -7.09 -2.82 -7.93
C GLU A 8 -6.48 -2.12 -9.15
N LEU A 9 -6.09 -2.91 -10.16
CA LEU A 9 -5.76 -2.36 -11.47
C LEU A 9 -7.06 -2.10 -12.23
N ALA A 10 -7.07 -1.04 -13.04
CA ALA A 10 -8.20 -0.76 -13.94
C ALA A 10 -8.49 -1.92 -14.92
N SER A 11 -7.47 -2.75 -15.22
CA SER A 11 -7.62 -3.97 -16.03
C SER A 11 -8.34 -5.12 -15.31
N GLY A 12 -8.56 -5.02 -14.00
CA GLY A 12 -9.05 -6.12 -13.16
C GLY A 12 -7.98 -7.15 -12.81
N GLN A 13 -6.75 -7.01 -13.30
CA GLN A 13 -5.64 -7.90 -12.94
C GLN A 13 -5.25 -7.73 -11.47
N SER A 14 -4.81 -8.84 -10.87
CA SER A 14 -4.32 -8.85 -9.49
C SER A 14 -3.00 -8.09 -9.35
N MET A 15 -2.87 -7.36 -8.24
CA MET A 15 -1.61 -6.76 -7.80
C MET A 15 -0.94 -7.56 -6.68
N GLU A 16 -1.39 -8.79 -6.43
CA GLU A 16 -0.85 -9.64 -5.38
C GLU A 16 0.68 -9.72 -5.43
N GLY A 17 1.30 -9.66 -4.26
CA GLY A 17 2.75 -9.68 -4.08
C GLY A 17 3.43 -8.32 -4.30
N MET A 18 2.74 -7.32 -4.84
CA MET A 18 3.34 -6.00 -5.06
C MET A 18 3.72 -5.33 -3.73
N PRO A 19 4.94 -4.76 -3.62
CA PRO A 19 5.38 -4.06 -2.43
C PRO A 19 4.66 -2.72 -2.27
N LEU A 20 4.25 -2.44 -1.02
CA LEU A 20 3.63 -1.21 -0.59
C LEU A 20 4.37 -0.59 0.57
N GLU A 21 4.38 0.74 0.59
CA GLU A 21 4.84 1.51 1.74
C GLU A 21 3.80 2.54 2.14
N LEU A 22 3.55 2.64 3.44
CA LEU A 22 2.79 3.73 4.05
C LEU A 22 3.77 4.81 4.47
N LEU A 23 3.50 6.05 4.07
CA LEU A 23 4.32 7.21 4.39
C LEU A 23 3.53 8.22 5.22
N ARG A 24 4.25 8.95 6.07
CA ARG A 24 3.78 10.15 6.75
C ARG A 24 4.78 11.27 6.52
N ALA A 25 4.33 12.38 5.94
CA ALA A 25 5.19 13.52 5.59
C ALA A 25 6.47 13.07 4.83
N GLY A 26 6.31 12.15 3.86
CA GLY A 26 7.40 11.62 3.05
C GLY A 26 8.29 10.56 3.71
N LYS A 27 8.09 10.21 4.99
CA LYS A 27 8.85 9.16 5.69
C LYS A 27 8.06 7.85 5.74
N VAL A 28 8.72 6.73 5.46
CA VAL A 28 8.10 5.39 5.56
C VAL A 28 7.81 5.06 7.02
N ILE A 29 6.57 4.69 7.31
CA ILE A 29 6.08 4.28 8.63
C ILE A 29 5.45 2.88 8.64
N GLY A 30 5.37 2.22 7.48
CA GLY A 30 4.87 0.86 7.36
C GLY A 30 5.21 0.27 5.99
N ARG A 31 5.36 -1.05 5.93
CA ARG A 31 5.59 -1.81 4.70
C ARG A 31 4.68 -3.02 4.65
N ALA A 32 4.20 -3.36 3.46
CA ALA A 32 3.38 -4.54 3.23
C ALA A 32 3.61 -5.09 1.83
N LYS A 33 3.09 -6.29 1.56
CA LYS A 33 2.80 -6.76 0.20
C LYS A 33 1.30 -6.81 0.02
N VAL A 34 0.83 -6.55 -1.20
CA VAL A 34 -0.59 -6.72 -1.54
C VAL A 34 -0.95 -8.21 -1.39
N PRO A 35 -1.92 -8.57 -0.53
CA PRO A 35 -2.37 -9.96 -0.44
C PRO A 35 -3.31 -10.32 -1.60
N ALA A 36 -3.62 -11.60 -1.73
CA ALA A 36 -4.72 -12.06 -2.56
C ALA A 36 -6.00 -11.24 -2.25
N GLY A 37 -6.68 -10.78 -3.30
CA GLY A 37 -7.87 -9.93 -3.16
C GLY A 37 -7.58 -8.45 -2.86
N GLY A 38 -6.33 -8.01 -2.80
CA GLY A 38 -5.98 -6.58 -2.88
C GLY A 38 -6.27 -5.71 -1.66
N GLN A 39 -6.78 -6.29 -0.55
CA GLN A 39 -7.11 -5.54 0.65
C GLN A 39 -5.96 -5.56 1.66
N VAL A 40 -5.37 -4.39 1.91
CA VAL A 40 -4.19 -4.23 2.79
C VAL A 40 -4.59 -3.44 4.02
N ALA A 41 -4.15 -3.91 5.18
CA ALA A 41 -4.30 -3.19 6.44
C ALA A 41 -2.91 -2.80 6.97
N PHE A 42 -2.77 -1.52 7.31
CA PHE A 42 -1.63 -1.02 8.07
C PHE A 42 -2.09 -0.71 9.49
N ASP A 43 -1.35 -1.22 10.48
CA ASP A 43 -1.42 -0.65 11.82
C ASP A 43 -0.34 0.42 11.94
N ALA A 44 -0.79 1.67 11.94
CA ALA A 44 0.09 2.84 11.93
C ALA A 44 0.03 3.55 13.29
N PRO A 45 1.18 4.01 13.82
CA PRO A 45 1.18 4.85 15.01
C PRO A 45 0.39 6.13 14.73
N SER A 46 -0.36 6.62 15.70
CA SER A 46 -1.04 7.92 15.59
C SER A 46 -0.03 9.05 15.39
N GLY A 47 -0.45 10.18 14.81
CA GLY A 47 0.39 11.35 14.64
C GLY A 47 -0.07 12.28 13.53
N ALA A 48 0.47 13.49 13.51
CA ALA A 48 0.13 14.52 12.54
C ALA A 48 0.91 14.36 11.22
N GLY A 49 0.36 14.96 10.16
CA GLY A 49 0.99 15.01 8.83
C GLY A 49 0.24 14.21 7.77
N GLN A 50 0.47 14.57 6.51
CA GLN A 50 -0.18 13.92 5.37
C GLN A 50 0.27 12.46 5.26
N LEU A 51 -0.70 11.58 5.06
CA LEU A 51 -0.46 10.17 4.75
C LEU A 51 -0.42 9.97 3.24
N ALA A 52 0.45 9.07 2.79
CA ALA A 52 0.54 8.64 1.41
C ALA A 52 0.84 7.13 1.34
N VAL A 53 0.41 6.49 0.25
CA VAL A 53 0.70 5.08 -0.02
C VAL A 53 1.49 5.02 -1.30
N ARG A 54 2.68 4.43 -1.24
CA ARG A 54 3.54 4.20 -2.40
C ARG A 54 3.43 2.75 -2.84
N VAL A 55 3.24 2.55 -4.13
CA VAL A 55 3.29 1.24 -4.80
C VAL A 55 4.55 1.21 -5.65
N ASP A 56 5.41 0.21 -5.46
CA ASP A 56 6.48 -0.05 -6.40
C ASP A 56 6.01 -1.10 -7.44
N ARG A 57 5.89 -0.64 -8.68
CA ARG A 57 5.39 -1.41 -9.84
C ARG A 57 6.52 -1.92 -10.74
N SER A 58 7.79 -1.76 -10.35
CA SER A 58 8.92 -2.19 -11.17
C SER A 58 8.93 -3.69 -11.48
N GLY A 59 8.24 -4.51 -10.67
CA GLY A 59 8.08 -5.95 -10.88
C GLY A 59 6.90 -6.37 -11.76
N VAL A 60 6.02 -5.45 -12.17
CA VAL A 60 4.89 -5.78 -13.06
C VAL A 60 5.39 -5.78 -14.50
N LYS A 61 5.48 -6.96 -15.13
CA LYS A 61 5.63 -7.03 -16.59
C LYS A 61 4.32 -6.56 -17.23
N ALA A 62 4.45 -5.62 -18.17
CA ALA A 62 3.34 -5.12 -18.99
C ALA A 62 2.75 -6.22 -19.87
#